data_AF-A0A2S6TVV9-F1
#
_entry.id   AF-A0A2S6TVV9-F1
#
_cell.length_a   1.000
_cell.length_b   1.000
_cell.length_c   1.000
_cell.angle_alpha   90.00
_cell.angle_beta   90.00
_cell.angle_gamma   90.00
#
_symmetry.space_group_name_H-M   'P 1'
#
loop_
_entity.id
_entity.type
_entity.pdbx_description
1 polymer ?
#
loop_
_entity_poly.entity_id
_entity_poly.type
_entity_poly.pdbx_seq_one_letter_code
_entity_poly.pdbx_strand_id
1 'polypeptide(L)' 'MAKYEVTVYNTQVRKMVEAGEHHPQWDDEWAEFRYIDVSADNEDKARAQIESRYPPGQGFIIDNVAEHYEHQEDE' A
#
# COMPACT_ATOMS: atom_id res chain seq x y z
N MET A 1 13.19 -15.13 -2.17
CA MET A 1 11.90 -14.42 -2.14
C MET A 1 12.07 -13.17 -2.96
N ALA A 2 11.12 -12.92 -3.86
CA ALA A 2 11.14 -11.70 -4.65
C ALA A 2 10.68 -10.52 -3.76
N LYS A 3 11.12 -9.31 -4.12
CA LYS A 3 10.61 -8.09 -3.53
C LYS A 3 9.43 -7.63 -4.36
N TYR A 4 8.36 -7.22 -3.69
CA TYR A 4 7.19 -6.62 -4.31
C TYR A 4 6.99 -5.24 -3.74
N GLU A 5 6.75 -4.27 -4.61
CA GLU A 5 6.27 -2.95 -4.24
C GLU A 5 4.74 -2.97 -4.30
N VAL A 6 4.11 -2.58 -3.20
CA VAL A 6 2.65 -2.52 -3.10
C VAL A 6 2.21 -1.08 -2.92
N THR A 7 1.35 -0.62 -3.83
CA THR A 7 0.74 0.71 -3.75
C THR A 7 -0.57 0.61 -2.97
N VAL A 8 -0.65 1.33 -1.85
CA VAL A 8 -1.80 1.33 -0.92
C VAL A 8 -2.20 2.76 -0.60
N TYR A 9 -3.50 3.02 -0.52
CA TYR A 9 -4.05 4.27 0.01
C TYR A 9 -5.30 3.98 0.83
N ASN A 10 -5.77 4.94 1.63
CA ASN A 10 -7.00 4.82 2.39
C ASN A 10 -8.08 5.74 1.81
N THR A 11 -9.14 5.15 1.27
CA THR A 11 -10.25 5.91 0.65
C THR A 11 -11.04 6.70 1.67
N GLN A 12 -11.14 6.24 2.92
CA GLN A 12 -11.85 6.97 3.98
C GLN A 12 -11.07 8.21 4.39
N VAL A 13 -9.74 8.08 4.55
CA VAL A 13 -8.86 9.22 4.81
C VAL A 13 -8.92 10.21 3.67
N ARG A 14 -8.79 9.76 2.41
CA ARG A 14 -8.91 10.62 1.23
C ARG A 14 -10.20 11.45 1.24
N LYS A 15 -11.34 10.81 1.48
CA LYS A 15 -12.64 11.50 1.54
C LYS A 15 -12.73 12.54 2.66
N MET A 16 -12.14 12.26 3.82
CA MET A 16 -12.12 13.22 4.94
C MET A 16 -11.22 14.41 4.63
N VAL A 17 -10.01 14.16 4.12
CA VAL A 17 -9.07 15.20 3.72
C VAL A 17 -9.66 16.09 2.62
N GLU A 18 -10.34 15.51 1.63
CA GLU A 18 -11.06 16.25 0.58
C GLU A 18 -12.19 17.13 1.15
N ALA A 19 -12.80 16.73 2.27
CA ALA A 19 -13.80 17.52 2.98
C ALA A 19 -13.19 18.59 3.92
N GLY A 20 -11.86 18.68 4.01
CA GLY A 20 -11.15 19.55 4.95
C GLY A 20 -11.12 19.02 6.38
N GLU A 21 -11.44 17.74 6.58
CA GLU A 21 -11.47 17.05 7.86
C GLU A 21 -10.32 16.04 7.97
N HIS A 22 -10.05 15.55 9.18
CA HIS A 22 -8.97 14.59 9.45
C HIS A 22 -9.55 13.26 9.92
N HIS A 23 -8.92 12.15 9.51
CA HIS A 23 -9.38 10.84 9.98
C HIS A 23 -9.01 10.62 11.45
N PRO A 24 -9.95 10.17 12.31
CA PRO A 24 -9.72 10.10 13.76
C PRO A 24 -8.66 9.07 14.19
N GLN A 25 -8.26 8.17 13.29
CA GLN A 25 -7.35 7.05 13.58
C GLN A 25 -6.11 6.99 12.67
N TRP A 26 -6.09 7.75 11.57
CA TRP A 26 -5.05 7.62 10.55
C TRP A 26 -4.64 9.02 10.09
N ASP A 27 -3.34 9.23 9.89
CA ASP A 27 -2.81 10.47 9.35
C ASP A 27 -3.30 10.74 7.92
N ASP A 28 -3.43 12.02 7.59
CA ASP A 28 -3.87 12.49 6.27
C ASP A 28 -2.99 12.01 5.12
N GLU A 29 -1.72 11.68 5.40
CA GLU A 29 -0.79 11.09 4.44
C GLU A 29 -1.34 9.80 3.81
N TRP A 30 -2.27 9.11 4.49
CA TRP A 30 -2.95 7.94 3.94
C TRP A 30 -4.00 8.28 2.87
N ALA A 31 -4.33 9.55 2.63
CA ALA A 31 -5.12 9.98 1.48
C ALA A 31 -4.37 9.79 0.15
N GLU A 32 -3.04 9.83 0.20
CA GLU A 32 -2.16 9.67 -0.95
C GLU A 32 -1.71 8.21 -1.12
N PHE A 33 -1.16 7.90 -2.30
CA PHE A 33 -0.61 6.58 -2.57
C PHE A 33 0.70 6.40 -1.81
N ARG A 34 0.80 5.31 -1.05
CA ARG A 34 2.02 4.89 -0.37
C ARG A 34 2.53 3.60 -0.99
N TYR A 35 3.84 3.56 -1.20
CA TYR A 35 4.55 2.41 -1.76
C TYR A 35 5.18 1.65 -0.59
N ILE A 36 4.88 0.36 -0.49
CA ILE A 36 5.33 -0.50 0.60
C ILE A 36 6.04 -1.71 0.00
N ASP A 37 7.33 -1.82 0.27
CA ASP A 37 8.11 -3.00 -0.10
C ASP A 37 7.82 -4.17 0.83
N VAL A 38 7.54 -5.33 0.22
CA VAL A 38 7.37 -6.60 0.93
C VAL A 38 8.10 -7.73 0.22
N SER A 39 8.72 -8.61 1.00
CA SER A 39 9.28 -9.85 0.49
C SER A 39 8.20 -10.92 0.49
N ALA A 40 7.95 -11.55 -0.65
CA ALA A 40 6.99 -12.64 -0.77
C ALA A 40 7.45 -13.68 -1.80
N ASP A 41 6.79 -14.84 -1.80
CA ASP A 41 7.02 -15.87 -2.81
C ASP A 41 6.31 -15.56 -4.14
N ASN A 42 5.23 -14.78 -4.11
CA ASN A 42 4.46 -14.34 -5.27
C ASN A 42 3.60 -13.11 -4.94
N GLU A 43 3.00 -12.51 -5.97
CA GLU A 43 2.12 -11.34 -5.87
C GLU A 43 0.93 -11.55 -4.91
N ASP A 44 0.28 -12.72 -4.96
CA ASP A 44 -0.87 -13.05 -4.10
C ASP A 44 -0.47 -13.07 -2.61
N LYS A 45 0.71 -13.63 -2.30
CA LYS A 45 1.29 -13.60 -0.95
C LYS A 45 1.70 -12.20 -0.51
N ALA A 46 2.24 -11.38 -1.42
CA ALA A 46 2.55 -9.98 -1.14
C ALA A 46 1.27 -9.20 -0.79
N ARG A 47 0.22 -9.37 -1.62
CA ARG A 47 -1.09 -8.78 -1.41
C ARG A 47 -1.68 -9.20 -0.07
N ALA A 48 -1.75 -10.51 0.22
CA ALA A 48 -2.32 -11.01 1.48
C ALA A 48 -1.57 -10.49 2.73
N GLN A 49 -0.25 -10.32 2.65
CA GLN A 49 0.52 -9.72 3.74
C GLN A 49 0.14 -8.25 3.97
N ILE A 50 -0.04 -7.49 2.89
CA ILE A 50 -0.48 -6.09 2.98
C ILE A 50 -1.93 -6.01 3.46
N GLU A 51 -2.85 -6.83 2.96
CA GLU A 51 -4.26 -6.85 3.42
C GLU A 51 -4.37 -7.20 4.90
N SER A 52 -3.47 -8.04 5.43
CA SER A 52 -3.43 -8.33 6.86
C SER A 52 -2.97 -7.14 7.70
N ARG A 53 -2.12 -6.25 7.17
CA ARG A 53 -1.62 -5.05 7.88
C ARG A 53 -2.55 -3.85 7.68
N TYR A 54 -3.14 -3.74 6.49
CA TYR A 54 -3.96 -2.64 6.01
C TYR A 54 -5.27 -3.21 5.46
N PRO A 55 -6.20 -3.62 6.35
CA PRO A 55 -7.39 -4.35 5.95
C PRO A 55 -8.37 -3.45 5.19
N PRO A 56 -9.03 -3.97 4.14
CA PRO A 56 -10.01 -3.21 3.37
C PRO A 56 -11.22 -2.76 4.20
N GLY A 57 -11.53 -3.49 5.28
CA GLY A 57 -12.57 -3.09 6.24
C GLY A 57 -12.29 -1.77 6.97
N GLN A 58 -11.03 -1.30 7.00
CA GLN A 58 -10.64 0.00 7.56
C GLN A 58 -10.47 1.09 6.49
N GLY A 59 -10.88 0.83 5.24
CA GLY A 59 -10.82 1.78 4.14
C GLY A 59 -9.54 1.72 3.31
N PHE A 60 -8.61 0.81 3.62
CA PHE A 60 -7.41 0.62 2.81
C PHE A 60 -7.73 -0.08 1.49
N ILE A 61 -7.16 0.44 0.41
CA ILE A 61 -7.29 -0.10 -0.94
C ILE A 61 -5.88 -0.37 -1.47
N ILE A 62 -5.65 -1.60 -1.90
CA ILE A 62 -4.45 -1.98 -2.66
C ILE A 62 -4.72 -1.63 -4.12
N ASP A 63 -3.97 -0.67 -4.64
CA ASP A 63 -4.08 -0.19 -6.02
C ASP A 63 -3.25 -1.05 -6.97
N ASN A 64 -2.00 -1.32 -6.60
CA ASN A 64 -1.06 -2.07 -7.42
C ASN A 64 -0.15 -2.96 -6.57
N VAL A 65 0.26 -4.08 -7.17
CA VAL A 65 1.31 -4.97 -6.65
C VAL A 65 2.25 -5.23 -7.81
N ALA A 66 3.52 -4.84 -7.69
CA ALA A 66 4.51 -5.01 -8.74
C ALA A 66 5.75 -5.71 -8.17
N GLU A 67 6.33 -6.65 -8.92
CA GLU A 67 7.62 -7.23 -8.54
C GLU A 67 8.72 -6.20 -8.78
N HIS A 68 9.48 -5.87 -7.73
CA HIS A 68 10.61 -4.96 -7.80
C HIS A 68 11.86 -5.73 -8.22
N TYR A 69 12.17 -5.69 -9.50
CA TYR A 69 13.44 -6.17 -10.03
C TYR A 69 14.51 -5.14 -9.74
N GLU A 70 15.41 -5.41 -8.78
CA GLU A 70 16.66 -4.65 -8.68
C GLU A 70 17.43 -4.87 -9.99
N HIS A 71 17.41 -3.87 -10.86
CA HIS A 71 18.28 -3.81 -12.02
C HIS A 71 19.70 -3.62 -11.47
N GLN A 72 20.42 -4.72 -11.29
CA GLN A 72 21.86 -4.67 -11.10
C GLN A 72 22.43 -4.10 -12.40
N GLU A 73 22.87 -2.85 -12.37
CA GLU A 73 23.82 -2.35 -13.35
C GLU A 73 25.10 -3.18 -13.15
N ASP A 74 25.24 -4.26 -13.93
CA ASP A 74 26.51 -4.97 -14.08
C ASP A 74 27.57 -3.98 -14.61
N GLU A 75 28.63 -3.78 -13.82
CA GLU A 75 29.83 -2.96 -14.12
C GLU A 75 30.52 -3.30 -15.46
#